data_AF-A0A196KSL4-F1
#
_entry.id   AF-A0A196KSL4-F1
#
_cell.length_a   1.000
_cell.length_b   1.000
_cell.length_c   1.000
_cell.angle_alpha   90.00
_cell.angle_beta   90.00
_cell.angle_gamma   90.00
#
_symmetry.space_group_name_H-M   'P 1'
#
loop_
_entity.id
_entity.type
_entity.pdbx_description
1 polymer ?
#
loop_
_entity_poly.entity_id
_entity_poly.type
_entity_poly.pdbx_seq_one_letter_code
_entity_poly.pdbx_strand_id
1 'polypeptide(L)'
;PAASAPAPEAAPRRRRGLLIGGGIAAAVLLAGGGVAVGAAIGDELGDDDDRPSVSDGPRQDDDRGGDRGDRPGDDRDDDGSRPQGGGPVTGIGTDSADELVAIADAARGAADGDVTSIDAKRDGTWEVQLTTATGGESEVRVDADGTATVISTEDEDDDDTGSALSLDEATIRALVDAALSEADGMITDLDVDDDSSSPYDASVLTSDNRSIDIDFGADFAVVGTDSDG
;
A
#
# COMPACT_ATOMS: atom_id res chain seq x y z
N PRO A 1 -52.35 54.10 26.54
CA PRO A 1 -51.61 53.68 25.34
C PRO A 1 -50.13 54.03 25.44
N ALA A 2 -49.28 53.01 25.63
CA ALA A 2 -47.83 53.09 25.50
C ALA A 2 -47.38 51.84 24.71
N ALA A 3 -46.57 52.07 23.69
CA ALA A 3 -46.25 51.12 22.63
C ALA A 3 -45.21 50.08 23.07
N SER A 4 -45.43 48.84 22.62
CA SER A 4 -44.56 47.68 22.79
C SER A 4 -43.40 47.74 21.79
N ALA A 5 -42.18 47.46 22.23
CA ALA A 5 -41.02 47.27 21.36
C ALA A 5 -41.09 45.90 20.64
N PRO A 6 -40.58 45.77 19.39
CA PRO A 6 -40.55 44.49 18.68
C PRO A 6 -39.34 43.62 19.08
N ALA A 7 -39.58 42.32 19.16
CA ALA A 7 -38.58 41.26 19.37
C ALA A 7 -37.79 40.95 18.07
N PRO A 8 -36.57 40.39 18.16
CA PRO A 8 -35.70 40.13 16.99
C PRO A 8 -36.23 39.01 16.08
N GLU A 9 -36.09 39.23 14.76
CA GLU A 9 -36.42 38.29 13.68
C GLU A 9 -35.65 36.97 13.76
N ALA A 10 -36.38 35.86 13.67
CA ALA A 10 -35.83 34.52 13.55
C ALA A 10 -35.44 34.22 12.09
N ALA A 11 -34.20 33.81 11.86
CA ALA A 11 -33.68 33.42 10.55
C ALA A 11 -34.36 32.15 9.99
N PRO A 12 -34.57 32.04 8.67
CA PRO A 12 -35.33 30.95 8.07
C PRO A 12 -34.53 29.64 7.95
N ARG A 13 -35.02 28.60 8.63
CA ARG A 13 -34.60 27.20 8.48
C ARG A 13 -35.11 26.62 7.15
N ARG A 14 -34.23 26.30 6.21
CA ARG A 14 -34.62 25.58 4.98
C ARG A 14 -34.60 24.07 5.22
N ARG A 15 -35.69 23.44 4.81
CA ARG A 15 -36.04 22.03 5.05
C ARG A 15 -35.49 21.14 3.93
N ARG A 16 -35.19 19.90 4.34
CA ARG A 16 -34.84 18.72 3.55
C ARG A 16 -35.65 18.58 2.26
N GLY A 17 -34.97 18.23 1.16
CA GLY A 17 -35.55 17.78 -0.09
C GLY A 17 -35.04 16.36 -0.42
N LEU A 18 -35.95 15.40 -0.32
CA LEU A 18 -35.86 14.05 -0.85
C LEU A 18 -35.94 14.10 -2.39
N LEU A 19 -35.00 13.49 -3.11
CA LEU A 19 -35.16 13.17 -4.53
C LEU A 19 -34.81 11.70 -4.79
N ILE A 20 -35.85 10.98 -5.20
CA ILE A 20 -35.86 9.63 -5.75
C ILE A 20 -35.83 9.75 -7.28
N GLY A 21 -35.06 8.88 -7.95
CA GLY A 21 -35.19 8.57 -9.39
C GLY A 21 -33.98 9.02 -10.22
N GLY A 22 -33.41 8.22 -11.12
CA GLY A 22 -33.80 6.94 -11.70
C GLY A 22 -32.69 6.45 -12.64
N GLY A 23 -32.59 5.15 -12.86
CA GLY A 23 -31.52 4.54 -13.67
C GLY A 23 -31.75 4.56 -15.17
N ILE A 24 -30.68 4.35 -15.95
CA ILE A 24 -30.69 3.60 -17.22
C ILE A 24 -29.27 3.03 -17.45
N ALA A 25 -29.18 1.74 -17.77
CA ALA A 25 -27.97 1.08 -18.23
C ALA A 25 -27.60 1.49 -19.67
N ALA A 26 -26.31 1.60 -19.97
CA ALA A 26 -25.80 1.56 -21.34
C ALA A 26 -24.46 0.81 -21.37
N ALA A 27 -24.52 -0.41 -21.91
CA ALA A 27 -23.37 -1.22 -22.26
C ALA A 27 -22.67 -0.65 -23.50
N VAL A 28 -21.33 -0.58 -23.46
CA VAL A 28 -20.50 -0.43 -24.67
C VAL A 28 -19.52 -1.60 -24.70
N LEU A 29 -19.86 -2.61 -25.50
CA LEU A 29 -18.90 -3.57 -26.04
C LEU A 29 -18.55 -3.11 -27.45
N LEU A 30 -17.26 -2.96 -27.76
CA LEU A 30 -16.57 -3.69 -28.84
C LEU A 30 -15.20 -3.09 -29.24
N ALA A 31 -14.30 -4.03 -29.53
CA ALA A 31 -13.08 -3.95 -30.36
C ALA A 31 -11.86 -3.24 -29.73
N GLY A 32 -10.69 -3.84 -29.58
CA GLY A 32 -10.06 -4.94 -30.31
C GLY A 32 -8.90 -4.40 -31.15
N GLY A 33 -7.68 -4.86 -30.88
CA GLY A 33 -6.46 -4.67 -31.70
C GLY A 33 -5.51 -3.61 -31.13
N GLY A 34 -4.21 -3.82 -30.98
CA GLY A 34 -3.32 -4.92 -31.36
C GLY A 34 -1.89 -4.43 -31.10
N VAL A 35 -1.00 -5.32 -30.67
CA VAL A 35 0.42 -5.00 -30.40
C VAL A 35 1.16 -4.83 -31.72
N ALA A 36 1.94 -3.76 -31.86
CA ALA A 36 2.93 -3.61 -32.92
C ALA A 36 4.33 -3.59 -32.31
N VAL A 37 5.02 -4.75 -32.38
CA VAL A 37 6.48 -4.83 -32.20
C VAL A 37 7.12 -4.52 -33.56
N GLY A 38 7.76 -3.36 -33.67
CA GLY A 38 8.54 -2.98 -34.84
C GLY A 38 10.02 -3.22 -34.62
N ALA A 39 10.55 -4.33 -35.15
CA ALA A 39 11.99 -4.51 -35.36
C ALA A 39 12.37 -3.83 -36.68
N ALA A 40 13.29 -2.87 -36.63
CA ALA A 40 13.95 -2.36 -37.83
C ALA A 40 15.35 -2.97 -37.90
N ILE A 41 15.49 -3.98 -38.75
CA ILE A 41 16.76 -4.47 -39.27
C ILE A 41 17.11 -3.53 -40.43
N GLY A 42 18.18 -2.75 -40.27
CA GLY A 42 18.80 -2.01 -41.36
C GLY A 42 20.05 -2.75 -41.78
N ASP A 43 20.02 -3.35 -42.96
CA ASP A 43 21.17 -3.92 -43.63
C ASP A 43 21.64 -2.97 -44.74
N GLU A 44 22.93 -3.09 -45.07
CA GLU A 44 23.54 -2.86 -46.39
C GLU A 44 24.57 -1.72 -46.54
N LEU A 45 25.61 -2.10 -47.32
CA LEU A 45 26.74 -1.35 -47.90
C LEU A 45 27.98 -1.25 -46.97
N GLY A 46 29.17 -1.78 -47.27
CA GLY A 46 29.80 -2.37 -48.45
C GLY A 46 31.34 -2.31 -48.28
N ASP A 47 32.07 -3.01 -49.14
CA ASP A 47 33.54 -2.93 -49.41
C ASP A 47 34.53 -3.77 -48.57
N ASP A 48 34.74 -5.00 -49.05
CA ASP A 48 35.96 -5.52 -49.70
C ASP A 48 37.37 -5.36 -49.07
N ASP A 49 37.97 -6.55 -48.91
CA ASP A 49 39.32 -6.97 -49.30
C ASP A 49 40.57 -6.79 -48.41
N ASP A 50 41.32 -7.92 -48.40
CA ASP A 50 42.78 -8.03 -48.43
C ASP A 50 43.60 -8.04 -47.12
N ARG A 51 43.75 -9.26 -46.55
CA ARG A 51 44.98 -10.10 -46.61
C ARG A 51 45.41 -10.81 -45.32
N PRO A 52 46.14 -11.94 -45.45
CA PRO A 52 46.27 -12.97 -44.42
C PRO A 52 47.59 -12.89 -43.62
N SER A 53 47.60 -13.52 -42.45
CA SER A 53 48.81 -14.10 -41.85
C SER A 53 48.46 -15.50 -41.36
N VAL A 54 48.91 -16.56 -42.05
CA VAL A 54 50.11 -17.37 -41.75
C VAL A 54 50.32 -17.63 -40.25
N SER A 55 50.57 -18.83 -39.73
CA SER A 55 50.61 -20.20 -40.23
C SER A 55 50.79 -21.10 -38.99
N ASP A 56 50.22 -22.30 -39.05
CA ASP A 56 50.68 -23.58 -38.51
C ASP A 56 51.62 -23.65 -37.28
N GLY A 57 51.22 -24.49 -36.32
CA GLY A 57 52.19 -25.37 -35.64
C GLY A 57 51.61 -26.22 -34.49
N PRO A 58 51.95 -27.53 -34.35
CA PRO A 58 51.08 -28.54 -33.74
C PRO A 58 51.64 -29.28 -32.49
N ARG A 59 50.72 -29.96 -31.75
CA ARG A 59 50.88 -31.20 -30.93
C ARG A 59 51.90 -31.26 -29.76
N GLN A 60 51.46 -31.74 -28.57
CA GLN A 60 51.88 -33.03 -27.93
C GLN A 60 51.50 -33.10 -26.43
N ASP A 61 50.63 -34.07 -26.11
CA ASP A 61 50.78 -35.20 -25.17
C ASP A 61 51.50 -35.07 -23.80
N ASP A 62 50.78 -35.61 -22.80
CA ASP A 62 51.21 -36.47 -21.67
C ASP A 62 51.82 -35.91 -20.36
N ASP A 63 51.06 -36.20 -19.28
CA ASP A 63 51.47 -36.90 -18.05
C ASP A 63 52.25 -36.25 -16.88
N ARG A 64 51.66 -36.51 -15.69
CA ARG A 64 52.26 -36.75 -14.34
C ARG A 64 52.63 -35.58 -13.44
N GLY A 65 52.16 -35.73 -12.20
CA GLY A 65 52.95 -35.43 -10.99
C GLY A 65 52.22 -34.52 -10.01
N GLY A 66 51.75 -35.11 -8.90
CA GLY A 66 51.17 -34.34 -7.81
C GLY A 66 52.20 -33.54 -7.03
N ASP A 67 51.74 -32.55 -6.29
CA ASP A 67 52.33 -32.20 -4.99
C ASP A 67 51.28 -31.54 -4.10
N ARG A 68 51.37 -31.88 -2.81
CA ARG A 68 50.49 -31.46 -1.73
C ARG A 68 50.89 -30.06 -1.30
N GLY A 69 49.90 -29.20 -1.08
CA GLY A 69 50.09 -27.89 -0.48
C GLY A 69 48.98 -27.56 0.50
N ASP A 70 48.99 -28.19 1.67
CA ASP A 70 48.31 -27.69 2.86
C ASP A 70 48.90 -26.32 3.25
N ARG A 71 48.08 -25.27 3.32
CA ARG A 71 48.26 -24.07 4.18
C ARG A 71 46.94 -23.30 4.33
N PRO A 72 46.76 -22.54 5.42
CA PRO A 72 45.58 -22.64 6.28
C PRO A 72 44.72 -21.37 6.35
N GLY A 73 43.44 -21.56 6.67
CA GLY A 73 42.60 -20.66 7.48
C GLY A 73 42.50 -19.20 7.03
N ASP A 74 41.55 -18.93 6.14
CA ASP A 74 40.99 -17.59 5.92
C ASP A 74 39.46 -17.70 6.00
N ASP A 75 38.94 -18.20 7.12
CA ASP A 75 37.51 -18.18 7.43
C ASP A 75 37.18 -16.81 8.03
N ARG A 76 36.91 -15.87 7.14
CA ARG A 76 36.17 -14.66 7.46
C ARG A 76 34.71 -15.06 7.59
N ASP A 77 34.25 -15.28 8.82
CA ASP A 77 32.83 -15.27 9.15
C ASP A 77 32.33 -13.81 9.15
N ASP A 78 32.27 -13.22 7.96
CA ASP A 78 31.46 -12.06 7.63
C ASP A 78 30.27 -12.58 6.83
N ASP A 79 29.37 -13.24 7.57
CA ASP A 79 28.01 -13.58 7.16
C ASP A 79 27.12 -12.71 8.03
N GLY A 80 27.01 -11.44 7.63
CA GLY A 80 25.76 -10.72 7.83
C GLY A 80 24.70 -11.47 7.04
N SER A 81 23.97 -12.35 7.73
CA SER A 81 22.70 -12.90 7.28
C SER A 81 21.69 -11.77 7.09
N ARG A 82 21.86 -11.02 6.00
CA ARG A 82 20.79 -10.29 5.34
C ARG A 82 19.88 -11.37 4.76
N PRO A 83 18.58 -11.43 5.13
CA PRO A 83 17.67 -12.26 4.38
C PRO A 83 17.53 -11.66 2.98
N GLN A 84 18.32 -12.15 2.04
CA GLN A 84 17.99 -12.09 0.62
C GLN A 84 16.94 -13.17 0.37
N GLY A 85 15.71 -12.88 0.80
CA GLY A 85 14.58 -13.79 0.77
C GLY A 85 13.54 -13.39 -0.26
N GLY A 86 13.87 -13.46 -1.55
CA GLY A 86 12.90 -13.42 -2.64
C GLY A 86 12.11 -14.73 -2.75
N GLY A 87 11.46 -15.14 -1.65
CA GLY A 87 10.45 -16.19 -1.63
C GLY A 87 9.05 -15.57 -1.72
N PRO A 88 7.98 -16.38 -1.92
CA PRO A 88 6.61 -15.87 -1.85
C PRO A 88 6.39 -15.19 -0.50
N VAL A 89 5.93 -13.94 -0.52
CA VAL A 89 5.56 -13.15 0.66
C VAL A 89 4.33 -13.76 1.32
N THR A 90 4.52 -14.82 2.10
CA THR A 90 3.56 -15.25 3.10
C THR A 90 3.84 -14.44 4.36
N GLY A 91 3.02 -13.42 4.66
CA GLY A 91 3.19 -12.57 5.85
C GLY A 91 3.21 -11.06 5.57
N ILE A 92 2.33 -10.57 4.69
CA ILE A 92 2.00 -9.14 4.63
C ILE A 92 0.91 -8.90 5.67
N GLY A 93 1.01 -7.81 6.43
CA GLY A 93 0.03 -7.44 7.44
C GLY A 93 0.31 -8.03 8.83
N THR A 94 -0.66 -7.90 9.73
CA THR A 94 -0.61 -8.39 11.12
C THR A 94 -1.97 -8.90 11.58
N ASP A 95 -2.00 -9.86 12.50
CA ASP A 95 -3.22 -10.26 13.24
C ASP A 95 -3.31 -9.58 14.62
N SER A 96 -2.41 -8.63 14.90
CA SER A 96 -2.25 -8.00 16.20
C SER A 96 -2.68 -6.53 16.18
N ALA A 97 -3.75 -6.22 16.90
CA ALA A 97 -4.18 -4.84 17.09
C ALA A 97 -3.13 -4.00 17.82
N ASP A 98 -2.37 -4.58 18.75
CA ASP A 98 -1.32 -3.85 19.47
C ASP A 98 -0.15 -3.46 18.55
N GLU A 99 0.10 -4.23 17.49
CA GLU A 99 1.10 -3.87 16.48
C GLU A 99 0.64 -2.68 15.63
N LEU A 100 -0.62 -2.69 15.15
CA LEU A 100 -1.19 -1.56 14.41
C LEU A 100 -1.26 -0.28 15.25
N VAL A 101 -1.58 -0.39 16.55
CA VAL A 101 -1.52 0.76 17.48
C VAL A 101 -0.09 1.30 17.58
N ALA A 102 0.92 0.42 17.70
CA ALA A 102 2.32 0.85 17.76
C ALA A 102 2.80 1.53 16.46
N ILE A 103 2.35 1.03 15.30
CA ILE A 103 2.62 1.64 13.98
C ILE A 103 1.99 3.02 13.89
N ALA A 104 0.71 3.15 14.26
CA ALA A 104 0.00 4.42 14.27
C ALA A 104 0.67 5.44 15.22
N ASP A 105 1.09 5.00 16.41
CA ASP A 105 1.79 5.86 17.37
C ASP A 105 3.18 6.30 16.89
N ALA A 106 3.93 5.41 16.22
CA ALA A 106 5.21 5.76 15.61
C ALA A 106 5.02 6.84 14.53
N ALA A 107 3.98 6.71 13.71
CA ALA A 107 3.66 7.67 12.66
C ALA A 107 3.24 9.04 13.21
N ARG A 108 2.37 9.07 14.24
CA ARG A 108 2.02 10.31 14.99
C ARG A 108 3.22 10.97 15.66
N GLY A 109 4.26 10.19 15.96
CA GLY A 109 5.53 10.72 16.46
C GLY A 109 6.36 11.44 15.39
N ALA A 110 6.10 11.18 14.10
CA ALA A 110 6.86 11.69 12.97
C ALA A 110 6.17 12.84 12.22
N ALA A 111 4.84 12.90 12.18
CA ALA A 111 4.07 13.93 11.49
C ALA A 111 2.84 14.39 12.31
N ASP A 112 2.34 15.59 12.00
CA ASP A 112 1.11 16.15 12.58
C ASP A 112 -0.13 15.57 11.88
N GLY A 113 -1.22 15.40 12.62
CA GLY A 113 -2.51 14.96 12.09
C GLY A 113 -3.10 13.78 12.85
N ASP A 114 -4.30 13.38 12.44
CA ASP A 114 -4.97 12.18 12.90
C ASP A 114 -4.77 11.06 11.88
N VAL A 115 -4.53 9.83 12.34
CA VAL A 115 -4.33 8.69 11.43
C VAL A 115 -5.65 8.34 10.74
N THR A 116 -5.62 8.28 9.42
CA THR A 116 -6.78 7.97 8.57
C THR A 116 -6.61 6.69 7.77
N SER A 117 -5.37 6.25 7.54
CA SER A 117 -5.04 5.03 6.78
C SER A 117 -3.83 4.31 7.38
N ILE A 118 -3.84 2.97 7.36
CA ILE A 118 -2.72 2.10 7.73
C ILE A 118 -2.62 0.94 6.74
N ASP A 119 -1.70 0.99 5.78
CA ASP A 119 -1.53 -0.01 4.72
C ASP A 119 -0.20 -0.77 4.82
N ALA A 120 -0.27 -2.11 4.76
CA ALA A 120 0.85 -3.03 4.76
C ALA A 120 1.47 -3.14 3.36
N LYS A 121 2.71 -2.69 3.23
CA LYS A 121 3.47 -2.81 1.98
C LYS A 121 4.12 -4.17 1.84
N ARG A 122 4.28 -4.60 0.59
CA ARG A 122 4.87 -5.91 0.21
C ARG A 122 6.31 -6.11 0.69
N ASP A 123 7.01 -5.03 1.02
CA ASP A 123 8.39 -5.05 1.52
C ASP A 123 8.48 -5.21 3.05
N GLY A 124 7.34 -5.38 3.73
CA GLY A 124 7.25 -5.60 5.17
C GLY A 124 7.21 -4.31 5.99
N THR A 125 7.02 -3.15 5.35
CA THR A 125 6.80 -1.88 6.03
C THR A 125 5.33 -1.49 5.98
N TRP A 126 5.00 -0.49 6.77
CA TRP A 126 3.67 0.10 6.80
C TRP A 126 3.72 1.52 6.27
N GLU A 127 2.68 1.92 5.58
CA GLU A 127 2.42 3.32 5.22
C GLU A 127 1.22 3.79 6.03
N VAL A 128 1.37 4.95 6.65
CA VAL A 128 0.35 5.53 7.51
C VAL A 128 0.06 6.92 7.00
N GLN A 129 -1.19 7.18 6.65
CA GLN A 129 -1.64 8.53 6.30
C GLN A 129 -2.12 9.23 7.56
N LEU A 130 -1.67 10.47 7.75
CA LEU A 130 -2.17 11.39 8.75
C LEU A 130 -2.81 12.59 8.06
N THR A 131 -4.05 12.88 8.41
CA THR A 131 -4.78 14.03 7.88
C THR A 131 -4.99 15.05 9.01
N THR A 132 -4.68 16.30 8.71
CA THR A 132 -4.90 17.42 9.64
C THR A 132 -6.35 17.89 9.58
N ALA A 133 -6.79 18.64 10.60
CA ALA A 133 -8.14 19.20 10.63
C ALA A 133 -8.47 20.15 9.46
N THR A 134 -7.44 20.67 8.78
CA THR A 134 -7.58 21.55 7.60
C THR A 134 -7.58 20.78 6.28
N GLY A 135 -7.32 19.48 6.29
CA GLY A 135 -7.30 18.64 5.09
C GLY A 135 -5.89 18.32 4.57
N GLY A 136 -4.84 18.99 5.05
CA GLY A 136 -3.46 18.66 4.67
C GLY A 136 -3.08 17.26 5.14
N GLU A 137 -2.29 16.55 4.34
CA GLU A 137 -1.98 15.13 4.50
C GLU A 137 -0.48 14.89 4.64
N SER A 138 -0.11 13.85 5.38
CA SER A 138 1.26 13.36 5.48
C SER A 138 1.27 11.85 5.39
N GLU A 139 2.11 11.33 4.52
CA GLU A 139 2.35 9.89 4.39
C GLU A 139 3.63 9.53 5.13
N VAL A 140 3.53 8.58 6.04
CA VAL A 140 4.63 8.14 6.89
C VAL A 140 4.88 6.67 6.66
N ARG A 141 6.12 6.32 6.31
CA ARG A 141 6.58 4.94 6.28
C ARG A 141 7.08 4.52 7.65
N VAL A 142 6.60 3.40 8.16
CA VAL A 142 7.05 2.77 9.41
C VAL A 142 7.72 1.43 9.08
N ASP A 143 9.02 1.34 9.37
CA ASP A 143 9.79 0.11 9.23
C ASP A 143 9.46 -0.89 10.35
N ALA A 144 9.78 -2.17 10.14
CA ALA A 144 9.48 -3.25 11.10
C ALA A 144 10.14 -3.10 12.49
N ASP A 145 11.14 -2.22 12.64
CA ASP A 145 11.74 -1.87 13.93
C ASP A 145 11.06 -0.68 14.63
N GLY A 146 9.99 -0.15 14.03
CA GLY A 146 9.24 1.01 14.50
C GLY A 146 9.83 2.35 14.06
N THR A 147 10.88 2.37 13.23
CA THR A 147 11.42 3.63 12.70
C THR A 147 10.42 4.25 11.73
N ALA A 148 9.94 5.46 12.05
CA ALA A 148 9.02 6.21 11.22
C ALA A 148 9.74 7.31 10.42
N THR A 149 9.44 7.42 9.13
CA THR A 149 9.97 8.44 8.21
C THR A 149 8.83 9.03 7.38
N VAL A 150 8.68 10.34 7.42
CA VAL A 150 7.76 11.06 6.52
C VAL A 150 8.27 10.94 5.08
N ILE A 151 7.45 10.42 4.18
CA ILE A 151 7.80 10.19 2.77
C ILE A 151 7.14 11.19 1.81
N SER A 152 5.98 11.73 2.18
CA SER A 152 5.33 12.84 1.48
C SER A 152 4.57 13.75 2.45
N THR A 153 4.32 14.98 2.02
CA THR A 153 3.46 15.93 2.71
C THR A 153 2.76 16.76 1.65
N GLU A 154 1.46 16.86 1.76
CA GLU A 154 0.58 17.59 0.85
C GLU A 154 -0.19 18.63 1.67
N ASP A 155 -0.15 19.88 1.21
CA ASP A 155 -0.91 20.96 1.84
C ASP A 155 -2.38 20.83 1.43
N GLU A 156 -3.30 21.30 2.28
CA GLU A 156 -4.73 21.38 1.96
C GLU A 156 -5.03 22.20 0.69
N ASP A 157 -5.95 21.74 -0.15
CA ASP A 157 -6.60 22.57 -1.17
C ASP A 157 -7.81 23.34 -0.59
N ASP A 158 -8.26 24.39 -1.30
CA ASP A 158 -9.31 25.33 -0.82
C ASP A 158 -10.66 24.65 -0.51
N ASP A 159 -10.93 23.47 -1.07
CA ASP A 159 -12.14 22.67 -0.85
C ASP A 159 -11.92 21.43 0.02
N ASP A 160 -10.68 21.18 0.45
CA ASP A 160 -10.37 20.05 1.33
C ASP A 160 -10.80 20.35 2.77
N THR A 161 -11.29 19.30 3.40
CA THR A 161 -11.52 19.28 4.85
C THR A 161 -11.14 17.91 5.35
N GLY A 162 -10.33 17.86 6.41
CA GLY A 162 -9.96 16.58 7.02
C GLY A 162 -11.18 15.79 7.49
N SER A 163 -11.07 14.46 7.46
CA SER A 163 -12.11 13.59 8.00
C SER A 163 -12.32 13.88 9.49
N ALA A 164 -13.57 13.86 9.94
CA ALA A 164 -13.89 13.98 11.37
C ALA A 164 -13.64 12.67 12.13
N LEU A 165 -13.34 11.60 11.41
CA LEU A 165 -13.08 10.26 11.92
C LEU A 165 -11.59 9.97 11.83
N SER A 166 -11.12 9.13 12.74
CA SER A 166 -9.72 8.71 12.80
C SER A 166 -9.59 7.29 13.33
N LEU A 167 -8.46 6.68 13.00
CA LEU A 167 -8.00 5.37 13.50
C LEU A 167 -7.26 5.58 14.82
N ASP A 168 -7.96 6.07 15.85
CA ASP A 168 -7.42 6.10 17.20
C ASP A 168 -7.23 4.68 17.79
N GLU A 169 -6.55 4.60 18.94
CA GLU A 169 -6.24 3.32 19.58
C GLU A 169 -7.49 2.46 19.86
N ALA A 170 -8.62 3.07 20.24
CA ALA A 170 -9.85 2.33 20.53
C ALA A 170 -10.53 1.86 19.24
N THR A 171 -10.54 2.72 18.21
CA THR A 171 -11.05 2.41 16.87
C THR A 171 -10.27 1.26 16.24
N ILE A 172 -8.94 1.34 16.20
CA ILE A 172 -8.08 0.27 15.65
C ILE A 172 -8.41 -1.07 16.30
N ARG A 173 -8.49 -1.11 17.64
CA ARG A 173 -8.80 -2.38 18.33
C ARG A 173 -10.19 -2.91 18.02
N ALA A 174 -11.19 -2.03 17.90
CA ALA A 174 -12.54 -2.45 17.57
C ALA A 174 -12.62 -3.02 16.14
N LEU A 175 -11.99 -2.34 15.18
CA LEU A 175 -11.96 -2.78 13.78
C LEU A 175 -11.21 -4.10 13.61
N VAL A 176 -10.03 -4.25 14.23
CA VAL A 176 -9.27 -5.50 14.16
C VAL A 176 -10.02 -6.68 14.78
N ASP A 177 -10.64 -6.49 15.95
CA ASP A 177 -11.45 -7.54 16.60
C ASP A 177 -12.64 -7.96 15.72
N ALA A 178 -13.33 -6.98 15.14
CA ALA A 178 -14.45 -7.23 14.24
C ALA A 178 -14.02 -7.92 12.93
N ALA A 179 -12.97 -7.42 12.28
CA ALA A 179 -12.44 -7.95 11.03
C ALA A 179 -11.97 -9.41 11.18
N LEU A 180 -11.18 -9.70 12.23
CA LEU A 180 -10.66 -11.05 12.46
C LEU A 180 -11.72 -12.01 13.01
N SER A 181 -12.83 -11.49 13.54
CA SER A 181 -14.01 -12.32 13.84
C SER A 181 -14.81 -12.67 12.57
N GLU A 182 -14.75 -11.86 11.52
CA GLU A 182 -15.45 -12.10 10.25
C GLU A 182 -14.60 -12.98 9.32
N ALA A 183 -13.29 -12.73 9.24
CA ALA A 183 -12.37 -13.45 8.38
C ALA A 183 -11.05 -13.82 9.08
N ASP A 184 -10.69 -15.11 9.04
CA ASP A 184 -9.38 -15.59 9.48
C ASP A 184 -8.27 -15.13 8.51
N GLY A 185 -7.30 -14.36 8.99
CA GLY A 185 -6.19 -13.91 8.16
C GLY A 185 -5.31 -12.87 8.85
N MET A 186 -4.62 -12.08 8.03
CA MET A 186 -3.80 -10.95 8.45
C MET A 186 -4.46 -9.66 7.97
N ILE A 187 -4.61 -8.67 8.85
CA ILE A 187 -5.02 -7.32 8.47
C ILE A 187 -3.89 -6.72 7.65
N THR A 188 -4.19 -6.35 6.40
CA THR A 188 -3.25 -5.66 5.52
C THR A 188 -3.56 -4.18 5.42
N ASP A 189 -4.80 -3.79 5.71
CA ASP A 189 -5.25 -2.43 5.53
C ASP A 189 -6.34 -2.07 6.56
N LEU A 190 -6.36 -0.82 7.02
CA LEU A 190 -7.44 -0.17 7.75
C LEU A 190 -7.55 1.27 7.25
N ASP A 191 -8.71 1.67 6.72
CA ASP A 191 -8.95 3.06 6.31
C ASP A 191 -10.19 3.69 6.95
N VAL A 192 -10.20 5.02 6.93
CA VAL A 192 -11.38 5.86 7.13
C VAL A 192 -11.91 6.25 5.76
N ASP A 193 -13.15 5.87 5.48
CA ASP A 193 -13.83 6.19 4.22
C ASP A 193 -14.77 7.41 4.39
N ASP A 194 -15.01 8.13 3.30
CA ASP A 194 -15.94 9.25 3.24
C ASP A 194 -17.41 8.81 3.09
N ASP A 195 -17.64 7.52 2.83
CA ASP A 195 -18.99 6.95 2.81
C ASP A 195 -19.55 6.83 4.24
N SER A 196 -20.48 7.73 4.57
CA SER A 196 -21.18 7.73 5.85
C SER A 196 -21.95 6.44 6.20
N SER A 197 -22.20 5.55 5.24
CA SER A 197 -22.83 4.25 5.48
C SER A 197 -21.84 3.15 5.84
N SER A 198 -20.58 3.31 5.46
CA SER A 198 -19.43 2.45 5.74
C SER A 198 -18.18 3.29 6.03
N PRO A 199 -18.16 4.08 7.12
CA PRO A 199 -17.09 5.06 7.36
C PRO A 199 -15.71 4.47 7.67
N TYR A 200 -15.62 3.15 7.78
CA TYR A 200 -14.36 2.43 7.97
C TYR A 200 -14.40 1.17 7.13
N ASP A 201 -13.24 0.72 6.71
CA ASP A 201 -13.04 -0.57 6.06
C ASP A 201 -11.77 -1.26 6.60
N ALA A 202 -11.59 -2.52 6.20
CA ALA A 202 -10.40 -3.29 6.45
C ALA A 202 -10.22 -4.33 5.36
N SER A 203 -8.98 -4.57 4.94
CA SER A 203 -8.65 -5.73 4.11
C SER A 203 -7.97 -6.81 4.95
N VAL A 204 -8.47 -8.05 4.81
CA VAL A 204 -7.88 -9.26 5.41
C VAL A 204 -7.30 -10.15 4.32
N LEU A 205 -6.00 -10.40 4.39
CA LEU A 205 -5.32 -11.40 3.57
C LEU A 205 -5.44 -12.78 4.21
N THR A 206 -6.19 -13.65 3.57
CA THR A 206 -6.41 -15.02 4.04
C THR A 206 -5.21 -15.94 3.74
N SER A 207 -5.14 -17.07 4.44
CA SER A 207 -4.08 -18.08 4.25
C SER A 207 -4.04 -18.71 2.84
N ASP A 208 -5.16 -18.66 2.10
CA ASP A 208 -5.24 -19.07 0.69
C ASP A 208 -4.98 -17.91 -0.29
N ASN A 209 -4.44 -16.80 0.20
CA ASN A 209 -3.98 -15.63 -0.56
C ASN A 209 -5.10 -14.91 -1.30
N ARG A 210 -6.29 -14.87 -0.70
CA ARG A 210 -7.41 -14.02 -1.13
C ARG A 210 -7.46 -12.78 -0.24
N SER A 211 -7.80 -11.63 -0.84
CA SER A 211 -8.16 -10.43 -0.07
C SER A 211 -9.65 -10.47 0.20
N ILE A 212 -10.03 -10.20 1.43
CA ILE A 212 -11.42 -9.98 1.83
C ILE A 212 -11.50 -8.55 2.34
N ASP A 213 -12.32 -7.74 1.69
CA ASP A 213 -12.57 -6.36 2.08
C ASP A 213 -13.84 -6.33 2.92
N ILE A 214 -13.79 -5.63 4.04
CA ILE A 214 -14.84 -5.63 5.06
C ILE A 214 -15.21 -4.17 5.34
N ASP A 215 -16.46 -3.81 5.08
CA ASP A 215 -16.98 -2.49 5.38
C ASP A 215 -17.61 -2.47 6.78
N PHE A 216 -17.37 -1.41 7.54
CA PHE A 216 -17.91 -1.22 8.89
C PHE A 216 -18.77 0.03 9.01
N GLY A 217 -19.86 -0.09 9.77
CA GLY A 217 -20.64 1.06 10.22
C GLY A 217 -19.89 1.89 11.27
N ALA A 218 -20.43 3.07 11.59
CA ALA A 218 -19.89 3.97 12.62
C ALA A 218 -19.87 3.37 14.05
N ASP A 219 -20.55 2.24 14.27
CA ASP A 219 -20.53 1.46 15.51
C ASP A 219 -19.57 0.24 15.43
N PHE A 220 -18.75 0.18 14.38
CA PHE A 220 -17.80 -0.89 14.07
C PHE A 220 -18.44 -2.24 13.76
N ALA A 221 -19.74 -2.27 13.49
CA ALA A 221 -20.41 -3.47 13.02
C ALA A 221 -20.12 -3.68 11.53
N VAL A 222 -19.87 -4.92 11.12
CA VAL A 222 -19.73 -5.29 9.70
C VAL A 222 -21.04 -4.99 8.96
N VAL A 223 -20.96 -4.21 7.89
CA VAL A 223 -22.09 -3.83 7.01
C VAL A 223 -21.94 -4.38 5.59
N GLY A 224 -20.72 -4.72 5.18
CA GLY A 224 -20.38 -5.26 3.86
C GLY A 224 -19.18 -6.20 3.94
N THR A 225 -19.12 -7.16 3.03
CA THR A 225 -17.97 -8.06 2.88
C THR A 225 -17.90 -8.51 1.44
N ASP A 226 -16.79 -8.21 0.79
CA ASP A 226 -16.52 -8.56 -0.59
C ASP A 226 -15.18 -9.32 -0.67
N SER A 227 -15.05 -10.20 -1.66
CA SER A 227 -13.85 -11.01 -1.83
C SER A 227 -13.41 -10.96 -3.28
N ASP A 228 -12.22 -10.44 -3.51
CA ASP A 228 -11.58 -10.46 -4.81
C ASP A 228 -10.88 -11.81 -5.05
N GLY A 229 -11.18 -12.45 -6.19
CA GLY A 229 -10.69 -13.80 -6.53
C GLY A 229 -10.68 -14.11 -8.02
#